data_AF-A0A8S2S309-F1
#
_entry.id   AF-A0A8S2S309-F1
#
_cell.length_a   1.000
_cell.length_b   1.000
_cell.length_c   1.000
_cell.angle_alpha   90.00
_cell.angle_beta   90.00
_cell.angle_gamma   90.00
#
_symmetry.space_group_name_H-M   'P 1'
#
loop_
_entity.id
_entity.type
_entity.pdbx_description
1 polymer ?
#
loop_
_entity_poly.entity_id
_entity_poly.type
_entity_poly.pdbx_seq_one_letter_code
_entity_poly.pdbx_strand_id
1 'polypeptide(L)' 'QRVSEYEAVHRIRYWADLKRRLGPYRRCFAYIHHMMPNDPLVILDAGLVDNISNSIQTILNRVKSVSDV' A
#
# COMPACT_ATOMS: atom_id res chain seq x y z
N GLN A 1 -1.46 -3.42 -12.31
CA GLN A 1 -0.51 -4.36 -12.92
C GLN A 1 0.92 -3.99 -12.51
N ARG A 2 1.45 -2.83 -12.91
CA ARG A 2 2.82 -2.39 -12.58
C ARG A 2 3.14 -2.22 -11.08
N VAL A 3 2.21 -1.72 -10.27
CA VAL A 3 2.38 -1.64 -8.80
C VAL A 3 2.61 -3.02 -8.17
N SER A 4 2.02 -4.08 -8.72
CA SER A 4 2.18 -5.45 -8.26
C SER A 4 3.54 -6.06 -8.66
N GLU A 5 4.04 -5.64 -9.83
CA GLU A 5 5.29 -6.15 -10.43
C GLU A 5 6.53 -5.52 -9.80
N TYR A 6 6.46 -4.23 -9.43
CA TYR A 6 7.59 -3.47 -8.86
C TYR A 6 7.64 -3.45 -7.33
N GLU A 7 6.74 -4.18 -6.64
CA GLU A 7 6.74 -4.20 -5.18
C GLU A 7 7.87 -5.10 -4.63
N ALA A 8 9.05 -4.51 -4.46
CA ALA A 8 10.29 -5.21 -4.11
C ALA A 8 10.34 -5.72 -2.65
N VAL A 9 9.40 -5.30 -1.80
CA VAL A 9 9.44 -5.59 -0.36
C VAL A 9 8.46 -6.72 0.01
N HIS A 10 7.20 -6.69 -0.46
CA HIS A 10 6.18 -7.66 -0.07
C HIS A 10 5.24 -8.12 -1.20
N ARG A 11 5.78 -8.62 -2.32
CA ARG A 11 5.04 -9.15 -3.50
C ARG A 11 3.51 -9.20 -3.35
N ILE A 12 2.83 -8.24 -3.96
CA ILE A 12 1.37 -8.27 -4.17
C ILE A 12 1.04 -9.50 -5.03
N ARG A 13 0.35 -10.49 -4.46
CA ARG A 13 0.06 -11.77 -5.15
C ARG A 13 -1.30 -11.76 -5.85
N TYR A 14 -2.24 -10.93 -5.39
CA TYR A 14 -3.62 -10.91 -5.90
C TYR A 14 -4.23 -9.50 -5.89
N TRP A 15 -5.25 -9.28 -6.73
CA TRP A 15 -6.02 -8.03 -6.77
C TRP A 15 -6.61 -7.63 -5.41
N ALA A 16 -6.98 -8.61 -4.58
CA ALA A 16 -7.47 -8.40 -3.23
C ALA A 16 -6.43 -7.74 -2.29
N ASP A 17 -5.13 -8.00 -2.48
CA ASP A 17 -4.06 -7.39 -1.69
C ASP A 17 -3.88 -5.92 -2.07
N LEU A 18 -3.97 -5.60 -3.36
CA LEU A 18 -3.92 -4.23 -3.84
C LEU A 18 -5.11 -3.42 -3.31
N LYS A 19 -6.32 -3.99 -3.33
CA LYS A 19 -7.52 -3.36 -2.77
C LYS A 19 -7.38 -3.10 -1.26
N ARG A 20 -6.72 -3.99 -0.52
CA ARG A 20 -6.45 -3.80 0.92
C ARG A 20 -5.45 -2.67 1.16
N ARG A 21 -4.41 -2.55 0.33
CA ARG A 21 -3.39 -1.49 0.40
C ARG A 21 -3.89 -0.11 -0.06
N LEU A 22 -4.99 -0.06 -0.80
CA LEU A 22 -5.68 1.19 -1.16
C LEU A 22 -6.92 1.46 -0.29
N GLY A 23 -7.15 0.61 0.70
CA GLY A 23 -8.33 0.67 1.56
C GLY A 23 -8.25 1.74 2.65
N PRO A 24 -9.27 1.78 3.53
CA PRO A 24 -9.29 2.67 4.70
C PRO A 24 -7.99 2.54 5.51
N TYR A 25 -7.50 3.67 6.03
CA TYR A 25 -6.25 3.74 6.81
C TYR A 25 -4.99 3.30 6.06
N ARG A 26 -5.02 3.21 4.73
CA ARG A 26 -3.83 3.06 3.89
C ARG A 26 -3.71 4.23 2.91
N ARG A 27 -2.47 4.62 2.61
CA ARG A 27 -2.14 5.61 1.59
C ARG A 27 -1.02 5.02 0.74
N CYS A 28 -1.18 5.11 -0.57
CA CYS A 28 -0.18 4.69 -1.53
C CYS A 28 0.22 5.93 -2.34
N PHE A 29 1.51 6.21 -2.38
CA PHE A 29 2.10 7.30 -3.15
C PHE A 29 3.01 6.73 -4.21
N ALA A 30 3.02 7.35 -5.38
CA ALA A 30 3.90 6.97 -6.48
C ALA A 30 4.65 8.20 -6.98
N TYR A 31 5.97 8.08 -7.16
CA TYR A 31 6.76 9.06 -7.88
C TYR A 31 6.88 8.63 -9.33
N ILE A 32 6.42 9.47 -10.25
CA ILE A 32 6.35 9.17 -11.68
C ILE A 32 7.12 10.24 -12.44
N HIS A 33 7.99 9.82 -13.35
CA HIS A 33 8.69 10.73 -14.24
C HIS A 33 7.79 11.10 -15.42
N HIS A 34 7.71 12.39 -15.78
CA HIS A 34 6.79 12.87 -16.83
C HIS A 34 6.95 12.18 -18.19
N MET A 35 8.18 11.78 -18.57
CA MET A 35 8.44 11.06 -19.83
C MET A 35 8.10 9.56 -19.76
N MET A 36 7.74 9.04 -18.59
CA MET A 36 7.36 7.65 -18.37
C MET A 36 6.10 7.58 -17.49
N PRO A 37 4.97 8.12 -17.96
CA PRO A 37 3.75 8.28 -17.14
C PRO A 37 3.17 6.95 -16.65
N ASN A 38 3.49 5.86 -17.34
CA ASN A 38 2.99 4.53 -17.01
C ASN A 38 3.94 3.74 -16.11
N ASP A 39 5.16 4.21 -15.85
CA ASP A 39 6.19 3.48 -15.08
C ASP A 39 6.53 4.25 -13.80
N PRO A 40 5.92 3.88 -12.65
CA PRO A 40 6.24 4.50 -11.37
C PRO A 40 7.66 4.10 -10.95
N LEU A 41 8.50 5.10 -10.66
CA LEU A 41 9.89 4.89 -10.26
C LEU A 41 10.01 4.48 -8.80
N VAL A 42 9.16 5.06 -7.95
CA VAL A 42 9.12 4.78 -6.51
C VAL A 42 7.67 4.62 -6.09
N ILE A 43 7.41 3.61 -5.26
CA ILE A 43 6.11 3.34 -4.65
C ILE A 43 6.30 3.35 -3.14
N LEU A 44 5.52 4.16 -2.44
CA LEU A 44 5.51 4.28 -1.00
C LEU A 44 4.13 3.91 -0.45
N ASP A 45 4.06 2.83 0.32
CA ASP A 45 2.88 2.43 1.05
C ASP A 45 2.97 2.87 2.51
N ALA A 46 1.98 3.63 2.97
CA ALA A 46 1.88 4.12 4.34
C ALA A 46 0.61 3.59 5.03
N GLY A 47 0.79 3.05 6.24
CA GLY A 47 -0.30 2.66 7.13
C GLY A 47 -0.60 3.76 8.14
N LEU A 48 -1.86 4.23 8.18
CA LEU A 48 -2.31 5.17 9.21
C LEU A 48 -2.64 4.38 10.48
N VAL A 49 -1.91 4.68 11.54
CA VAL A 49 -1.99 4.00 12.84
C VAL A 49 -1.84 5.03 13.96
N ASP A 50 -2.47 4.75 15.09
CA ASP A 50 -2.51 5.68 16.24
C ASP A 50 -1.20 5.65 17.04
N ASN A 51 -0.43 4.57 16.93
CA ASN A 51 0.84 4.35 17.60
C ASN A 51 1.86 3.67 16.66
N ILE A 52 3.16 3.86 16.93
CA ILE A 52 4.23 3.19 16.18
C ILE A 52 4.05 1.68 16.28
N SER A 53 3.93 1.02 15.13
CA SER A 53 3.74 -0.43 15.06
C SER A 53 5.06 -1.17 15.26
N ASN A 54 5.03 -2.24 16.04
CA ASN A 54 6.19 -3.11 16.31
C ASN A 54 6.27 -4.32 15.36
N SER A 55 5.28 -4.52 14.49
CA SER A 55 5.21 -5.64 13.55
C SER A 55 4.52 -5.23 12.25
N ILE A 56 5.11 -5.64 11.12
CA ILE A 56 4.55 -5.42 9.79
C ILE A 56 3.28 -6.25 9.56
N GLN A 57 3.15 -7.43 10.17
CA GLN A 57 1.96 -8.27 10.07
C GLN A 57 0.74 -7.57 10.67
N THR A 58 0.92 -6.84 11.78
CA THR A 58 -0.14 -6.02 12.38
C THR A 58 -0.66 -4.97 11.42
N ILE A 59 0.21 -4.42 10.56
CA ILE A 59 -0.19 -3.49 9.51
C ILE A 59 -0.89 -4.28 8.38
N LEU A 60 -0.26 -5.30 7.80
CA LEU A 60 -0.82 -6.00 6.64
C LEU A 60 -2.19 -6.65 6.90
N ASN A 61 -2.44 -7.13 8.12
CA ASN A 61 -3.67 -7.84 8.50
C ASN A 61 -4.75 -6.94 9.12
N ARG A 62 -4.48 -5.63 9.33
CA ARG A 62 -5.47 -4.71 9.93
C ARG A 62 -6.59 -4.44 8.95
N VAL A 63 -7.75 -5.02 9.22
CA VAL A 63 -9.04 -4.71 8.58
C VAL A 63 -9.85 -3.90 9.60
N LYS A 64 -9.66 -2.58 9.63
CA LYS A 64 -10.57 -1.69 10.38
C LYS A 64 -11.68 -1.21 9.44
N SER A 65 -12.93 -1.41 9.84
CA SER A 65 -14.10 -0.84 9.18
C SER A 65 -14.14 0.66 9.43
N VAL A 66 -14.66 1.43 8.46
CA VAL A 66 -14.82 2.89 8.54
C VAL A 66 -15.73 3.32 9.72
N SER A 67 -16.45 2.37 10.33
CA SER A 67 -17.33 2.55 11.48
C SER A 67 -16.63 2.76 12.83
N ASP A 68 -15.30 2.71 12.88
CA ASP A 68 -14.53 2.81 14.14
C ASP A 68 -14.10 4.26 14.47
N VAL A 69 -14.81 5.28 13.94
CA VAL A 69 -14.59 6.71 14.23
C VAL A 69 -15.87 7.35 14.76
#